data_AF-A0A0L0UK81-F1
#
_entry.id   AF-A0A0L0UK81-F1
#
_cell.length_a   1.000
_cell.length_b   1.000
_cell.length_c   1.000
_cell.angle_alpha   90.00
_cell.angle_beta   90.00
_cell.angle_gamma   90.00
#
_symmetry.space_group_name_H-M   'P 1'
#
loop_
_entity.id
_entity.type
_entity.pdbx_description
1 polymer ?
#
loop_
_entity_poly.entity_id
_entity_poly.type
_entity_poly.pdbx_seq_one_letter_code
_entity_poly.pdbx_strand_id
1 'polypeptide(L)'
;AYQNNRKIFILDPEREFGNLTNYLNGQIVNGSGAKGNIINPLEIYKLDDSHDNADTFNSHLSLLEAFFVMLYPNLNDDDITTNLLIELIKEVYFQKNILPSTDFEKLKATDYPTFIDLYNFICQKIKEEKSSADILKLDNLKSKLTALTQGTYAKY
;
A
#
# COMPACT_ATOMS: atom_id res chain seq x y z
N ALA A 1 28.89 0.33 -1.09
CA ALA A 1 30.28 0.84 -0.95
C ALA A 1 30.51 1.15 0.50
N TYR A 2 31.54 0.55 1.08
CA TYR A 2 32.06 0.97 2.38
C TYR A 2 33.02 2.14 2.18
N GLN A 3 32.54 3.36 2.36
CA GLN A 3 33.33 4.48 2.88
C GLN A 3 32.50 5.12 4.00
N ASN A 4 33.03 5.10 5.23
CA ASN A 4 32.51 5.77 6.44
C ASN A 4 31.32 5.13 7.19
N ASN A 5 31.15 3.80 7.17
CA ASN A 5 30.18 3.10 8.03
C ASN A 5 28.71 3.60 7.90
N ARG A 6 28.36 4.19 6.74
CA ARG A 6 27.01 4.66 6.42
C ARG A 6 26.31 3.67 5.50
N LYS A 7 25.08 3.30 5.84
CA LYS A 7 24.19 2.59 4.91
C LYS A 7 23.69 3.60 3.87
N ILE A 8 23.81 3.24 2.60
CA ILE A 8 23.38 4.06 1.46
C ILE A 8 22.22 3.33 0.79
N PHE A 9 21.07 3.98 0.69
CA PHE A 9 19.90 3.49 -0.05
C PHE A 9 19.75 4.32 -1.31
N ILE A 10 19.68 3.66 -2.48
CA ILE A 10 19.56 4.33 -3.79
C ILE A 10 18.25 3.87 -4.42
N LEU A 11 17.36 4.80 -4.71
CA LEU A 11 16.16 4.56 -5.52
C LEU A 11 16.53 4.82 -6.98
N ASP A 12 16.75 3.75 -7.73
CA ASP A 12 17.29 3.79 -9.11
C ASP A 12 16.25 3.27 -10.11
N PRO A 13 15.31 4.12 -10.56
CA PRO A 13 14.29 3.72 -11.54
C PRO A 13 14.89 3.42 -12.92
N GLU A 14 16.07 3.95 -13.24
CA GLU A 14 16.73 3.84 -14.56
C GLU A 14 17.75 2.69 -14.63
N ARG A 15 18.04 2.02 -13.50
CA ARG A 15 18.97 0.89 -13.34
C ARG A 15 20.43 1.21 -13.67
N GLU A 16 20.83 2.48 -13.60
CA GLU A 16 22.19 2.93 -13.93
C GLU A 16 23.22 2.56 -12.85
N PHE A 17 22.76 2.45 -11.60
CA PHE A 17 23.60 2.17 -10.43
C PHE A 17 23.76 0.67 -10.15
N GLY A 18 23.19 -0.20 -10.99
CA GLY A 18 23.29 -1.66 -10.82
C GLY A 18 24.74 -2.17 -10.84
N ASN A 19 25.56 -1.69 -11.79
CA ASN A 19 26.96 -2.10 -11.90
C ASN A 19 27.79 -1.62 -10.71
N LEU A 20 27.55 -0.39 -10.26
CA LEU A 20 28.24 0.20 -9.11
C LEU A 20 27.85 -0.52 -7.80
N THR A 21 26.56 -0.85 -7.62
CA THR A 21 26.07 -1.59 -6.46
C THR A 21 26.72 -2.96 -6.34
N ASN A 22 26.82 -3.70 -7.46
CA ASN A 22 27.50 -4.99 -7.50
C ASN A 22 29.00 -4.88 -7.21
N TYR A 23 29.69 -3.90 -7.80
CA TYR A 23 31.13 -3.67 -7.59
C TYR A 23 31.48 -3.40 -6.12
N LEU A 24 30.50 -2.93 -5.35
CA LEU A 24 30.68 -2.50 -3.98
C LEU A 24 30.06 -3.46 -2.95
N ASN A 25 29.78 -4.70 -3.36
CA ASN A 25 29.08 -5.73 -2.58
C ASN A 25 27.77 -5.23 -1.94
N GLY A 26 27.06 -4.32 -2.60
CA GLY A 26 25.73 -3.88 -2.19
C GLY A 26 24.64 -4.86 -2.63
N GLN A 27 23.47 -4.77 -2.02
CA GLN A 27 22.31 -5.58 -2.39
C GLN A 27 21.41 -4.79 -3.35
N ILE A 28 21.12 -5.38 -4.52
CA ILE A 28 20.10 -4.84 -5.43
C ILE A 28 18.76 -5.49 -5.09
N VAL A 29 17.80 -4.68 -4.64
CA VAL A 29 16.41 -5.11 -4.42
C VAL A 29 15.58 -4.65 -5.62
N ASN A 30 15.24 -5.58 -6.51
CA ASN A 30 14.37 -5.27 -7.66
C ASN A 30 12.92 -5.15 -7.19
N GLY A 31 12.38 -3.92 -7.09
CA GLY A 31 10.98 -3.65 -6.75
C GLY A 31 9.95 -3.98 -7.86
N SER A 32 10.38 -4.62 -8.95
CA SER A 32 9.49 -5.02 -10.06
C SER A 32 8.62 -6.24 -9.75
N GLY A 33 8.75 -6.82 -8.55
CA GLY A 33 8.02 -7.99 -8.04
C GLY A 33 8.35 -9.35 -8.69
N ALA A 34 9.22 -9.41 -9.70
CA ALA A 34 9.58 -10.65 -10.41
C ALA A 34 10.37 -11.70 -9.59
N LYS A 35 10.83 -11.36 -8.37
CA LYS A 35 11.60 -12.26 -7.48
C LYS A 35 11.19 -12.19 -6.01
N GLY A 36 9.93 -11.86 -5.71
CA GLY A 36 9.41 -11.82 -4.34
C GLY A 36 9.76 -10.55 -3.55
N ASN A 37 10.33 -9.53 -4.19
CA ASN A 37 10.55 -8.21 -3.60
C ASN A 37 9.36 -7.29 -3.92
N ILE A 38 8.15 -7.73 -3.56
CA ILE A 38 6.93 -6.92 -3.67
C ILE A 38 6.79 -6.18 -2.35
N ILE A 39 6.75 -4.85 -2.40
CA ILE A 39 6.41 -4.04 -1.24
C ILE A 39 4.89 -3.93 -1.21
N ASN A 40 4.26 -4.40 -0.14
CA ASN A 40 2.84 -4.20 0.08
C ASN A 40 2.62 -2.76 0.61
N PRO A 41 1.98 -1.85 -0.14
CA PRO A 41 1.73 -0.49 0.35
C PRO A 41 0.78 -0.45 1.54
N LEU A 42 -0.04 -1.50 1.72
CA LEU A 42 -0.94 -1.64 2.86
C LEU A 42 -0.24 -2.21 4.12
N GLU A 43 1.05 -2.49 4.08
CA GLU A 43 1.83 -2.84 5.27
C GLU A 43 2.22 -1.56 6.02
N ILE A 44 1.94 -1.53 7.34
CA ILE A 44 2.25 -0.38 8.19
C ILE A 44 3.68 -0.52 8.68
N TYR A 45 4.55 0.37 8.20
CA TYR A 45 5.93 0.48 8.68
C TYR A 45 6.02 1.60 9.72
N LYS A 46 6.54 1.28 10.90
CA LYS A 46 6.85 2.29 11.92
C LYS A 46 8.08 3.06 11.45
N LEU A 47 7.88 4.30 11.00
CA LEU A 47 8.94 5.13 10.40
C LEU A 47 9.78 5.87 11.44
N ASP A 48 9.29 5.99 12.68
CA ASP A 48 9.92 6.66 13.79
C ASP A 48 9.77 5.87 15.11
N ASP A 49 10.52 6.25 16.13
CA ASP A 49 10.35 5.72 17.50
C ASP A 49 9.10 6.31 18.19
N SER A 50 8.08 6.76 17.42
CA SER A 50 6.86 7.28 18.03
C SER A 50 6.22 6.20 18.91
N HIS A 51 5.87 6.60 20.12
CA HIS A 51 5.29 5.70 21.11
C HIS A 51 3.79 5.50 20.93
N ASP A 52 3.14 6.26 20.03
CA ASP A 52 1.70 6.17 19.79
C ASP A 52 1.37 5.43 18.48
N ASN A 53 0.78 4.25 18.64
CA ASN A 53 0.32 3.42 17.53
C ASN A 53 -0.83 4.10 16.76
N ALA A 54 -1.64 4.93 17.41
CA ALA A 54 -2.75 5.61 16.75
C ALA A 54 -2.24 6.66 15.77
N ASP A 55 -1.22 7.42 16.15
CA ASP A 55 -0.58 8.40 15.27
C ASP A 55 0.16 7.73 14.11
N THR A 56 0.82 6.61 14.36
CA THR A 56 1.42 5.77 13.31
C THR A 56 0.36 5.30 12.30
N PHE A 57 -0.77 4.79 12.79
CA PHE A 57 -1.87 4.32 11.95
C PHE A 57 -2.46 5.46 11.10
N ASN A 58 -2.75 6.61 11.70
CA ASN A 58 -3.30 7.75 10.99
C ASN A 58 -2.32 8.31 9.95
N SER A 59 -1.04 8.42 10.29
CA SER A 59 0.01 8.86 9.36
C SER A 59 0.14 7.90 8.18
N HIS A 60 0.03 6.60 8.42
CA HIS A 60 0.00 5.59 7.37
C HIS A 60 -1.22 5.73 6.44
N LEU A 61 -2.40 6.03 6.97
CA LEU A 61 -3.58 6.30 6.15
C LEU A 61 -3.39 7.55 5.26
N SER A 62 -2.79 8.62 5.78
CA SER A 62 -2.45 9.79 4.98
C SER A 62 -1.41 9.48 3.89
N LEU A 63 -0.45 8.60 4.18
CA LEU A 63 0.50 8.12 3.17
C LEU A 63 -0.21 7.33 2.07
N LEU A 64 -1.15 6.45 2.44
CA LEU A 64 -1.97 5.70 1.48
C LEU A 64 -2.83 6.62 0.62
N GLU A 65 -3.43 7.64 1.21
CA GLU A 65 -4.19 8.65 0.47
C GLU A 65 -3.33 9.33 -0.60
N ALA A 66 -2.17 9.84 -0.21
CA ALA A 66 -1.21 10.44 -1.13
C ALA A 66 -0.74 9.45 -2.21
N PHE A 67 -0.52 8.19 -1.85
CA PHE A 67 -0.16 7.12 -2.78
C PHE A 67 -1.25 6.90 -3.85
N PHE A 68 -2.53 6.82 -3.46
CA PHE A 68 -3.62 6.62 -4.41
C PHE A 68 -3.89 7.85 -5.27
N VAL A 69 -3.75 9.06 -4.72
CA VAL A 69 -3.84 10.30 -5.50
C VAL A 69 -2.72 10.38 -6.55
N MET A 70 -1.51 9.93 -6.20
CA MET A 70 -0.39 9.85 -7.15
C MET A 70 -0.64 8.82 -8.26
N LEU A 71 -1.21 7.66 -7.93
CA LEU A 71 -1.55 6.63 -8.92
C LEU A 71 -2.71 7.03 -9.82
N TYR A 72 -3.70 7.75 -9.28
CA TYR A 72 -4.89 8.17 -9.97
C TYR A 72 -5.11 9.67 -9.78
N PRO A 73 -4.44 10.53 -10.59
CA PRO A 73 -4.52 11.98 -10.43
C PRO A 73 -5.93 12.55 -10.44
N ASN A 74 -6.88 11.85 -11.08
CA ASN A 74 -8.30 12.21 -11.08
C ASN A 74 -9.01 12.03 -9.73
N LEU A 75 -8.36 11.46 -8.71
CA LEU A 75 -8.84 11.42 -7.33
C LEU A 75 -8.52 12.71 -6.57
N ASN A 76 -7.52 13.49 -7.01
CA ASN A 76 -7.09 14.71 -6.33
C ASN A 76 -8.22 15.75 -6.22
N ASP A 77 -9.11 15.78 -7.21
CA ASP A 77 -10.23 16.72 -7.27
C ASP A 77 -11.57 16.09 -6.82
N ASP A 78 -11.54 14.83 -6.37
CA ASP A 78 -12.71 14.04 -5.94
C ASP A 78 -12.53 13.52 -4.51
N ASP A 79 -12.57 14.46 -3.56
CA ASP A 79 -12.45 14.18 -2.12
C ASP A 79 -13.45 13.13 -1.63
N ILE A 80 -14.65 13.05 -2.24
CA ILE A 80 -15.68 12.10 -1.85
C ILE A 80 -15.21 10.68 -2.16
N THR A 81 -14.70 10.45 -3.38
CA THR A 81 -14.19 9.13 -3.79
C THR A 81 -12.92 8.77 -3.02
N THR A 82 -12.03 9.74 -2.77
CA THR A 82 -10.80 9.53 -1.98
C THR A 82 -11.12 9.15 -0.54
N ASN A 83 -12.01 9.88 0.14
CA ASN A 83 -12.45 9.54 1.49
C ASN A 83 -13.14 8.17 1.55
N LEU A 84 -13.99 7.85 0.57
CA LEU A 84 -14.62 6.54 0.47
C LEU A 84 -13.57 5.41 0.37
N LEU A 85 -12.53 5.59 -0.44
CA LEU A 85 -11.44 4.61 -0.56
C LEU A 85 -10.71 4.40 0.78
N ILE A 86 -10.38 5.47 1.50
CA ILE A 86 -9.71 5.39 2.81
C ILE A 86 -10.61 4.71 3.85
N GLU A 87 -11.91 4.98 3.86
CA GLU A 87 -12.86 4.28 4.74
C GLU A 87 -12.95 2.78 4.43
N LEU A 88 -13.00 2.40 3.14
CA LEU A 88 -12.97 0.99 2.74
C LEU A 88 -11.68 0.29 3.19
N ILE A 89 -10.54 0.98 3.08
CA ILE A 89 -9.25 0.46 3.57
C ILE A 89 -9.27 0.25 5.09
N LYS A 90 -9.81 1.20 5.86
CA LYS A 90 -9.97 1.05 7.33
C LYS A 90 -10.83 -0.16 7.66
N GLU A 91 -11.94 -0.37 6.94
CA GLU A 91 -12.80 -1.55 7.15
C GLU A 91 -12.04 -2.86 6.87
N VAL A 92 -11.19 -2.90 5.84
CA VAL A 92 -10.36 -4.08 5.53
C VAL A 92 -9.30 -4.33 6.61
N TYR A 93 -8.64 -3.28 7.13
CA TYR A 93 -7.77 -3.41 8.30
C TYR A 93 -8.51 -3.96 9.52
N PHE A 94 -9.72 -3.46 9.76
CA PHE A 94 -10.58 -3.94 10.84
C PHE A 94 -10.92 -5.43 10.68
N GLN A 95 -11.21 -5.91 9.47
CA GLN A 95 -11.43 -7.34 9.19
C GLN A 95 -10.19 -8.21 9.47
N LYS A 96 -8.99 -7.64 9.41
CA LYS A 96 -7.72 -8.29 9.77
C LYS A 96 -7.34 -8.09 11.26
N ASN A 97 -8.21 -7.49 12.06
CA ASN A 97 -7.97 -7.12 13.47
C ASN A 97 -6.82 -6.11 13.66
N ILE A 98 -6.60 -5.25 12.67
CA ILE A 98 -5.63 -4.16 12.73
C ILE A 98 -6.39 -2.88 13.05
N LEU A 99 -6.13 -2.34 14.24
CA LEU A 99 -6.77 -1.18 14.83
C LEU A 99 -5.71 -0.11 15.17
N PRO A 100 -6.10 1.15 15.44
CA PRO A 100 -5.16 2.17 15.89
C PRO A 100 -4.39 1.81 17.17
N SER A 101 -4.93 0.92 18.01
CA SER A 101 -4.28 0.42 19.23
C SER A 101 -3.41 -0.82 19.01
N THR A 102 -3.39 -1.39 17.80
CA THR A 102 -2.65 -2.61 17.50
C THR A 102 -1.15 -2.39 17.62
N ASP A 103 -0.48 -3.36 18.23
CA ASP A 103 0.98 -3.39 18.30
C ASP A 103 1.57 -3.93 17.00
N PHE A 104 1.91 -3.02 16.08
CA PHE A 104 2.37 -3.35 14.73
C PHE A 104 3.70 -4.12 14.70
N GLU A 105 4.53 -4.01 15.73
CA GLU A 105 5.81 -4.72 15.82
C GLU A 105 5.63 -6.25 15.97
N LYS A 106 4.44 -6.69 16.38
CA LYS A 106 4.08 -8.11 16.48
C LYS A 106 3.50 -8.70 15.21
N LEU A 107 3.15 -7.87 14.22
CA LEU A 107 2.57 -8.31 12.97
C LEU A 107 3.65 -8.76 11.98
N LYS A 108 3.33 -9.76 11.18
CA LYS A 108 4.12 -10.18 10.03
C LYS A 108 3.52 -9.57 8.77
N ALA A 109 4.32 -9.48 7.70
CA ALA A 109 3.86 -9.02 6.39
C ALA A 109 2.58 -9.73 5.90
N THR A 110 2.40 -11.01 6.24
CA THR A 110 1.20 -11.81 5.89
C THR A 110 -0.06 -11.47 6.66
N ASP A 111 0.06 -10.76 7.78
CA ASP A 111 -1.06 -10.38 8.63
C ASP A 111 -1.77 -9.11 8.09
N TYR A 112 -1.06 -8.32 7.29
CA TYR A 112 -1.59 -7.12 6.66
C TYR A 112 -2.49 -7.46 5.46
N PRO A 113 -3.47 -6.59 5.15
CA PRO A 113 -4.29 -6.77 3.97
C PRO A 113 -3.50 -6.54 2.68
N THR A 114 -3.96 -7.16 1.60
CA THR A 114 -3.43 -6.98 0.24
C THR A 114 -4.42 -6.19 -0.64
N PHE A 115 -3.99 -5.74 -1.82
CA PHE A 115 -4.92 -5.15 -2.79
C PHE A 115 -5.99 -6.13 -3.27
N ILE A 116 -5.72 -7.45 -3.21
CA ILE A 116 -6.71 -8.48 -3.49
C ILE A 116 -7.78 -8.52 -2.39
N ASP A 117 -7.38 -8.42 -1.11
CA ASP A 117 -8.32 -8.33 0.01
C ASP A 117 -9.23 -7.11 -0.15
N LEU A 118 -8.65 -5.94 -0.45
CA LEU A 118 -9.42 -4.71 -0.70
C LEU A 118 -10.37 -4.84 -1.88
N TYR A 119 -9.91 -5.40 -3.00
CA TYR A 119 -10.74 -5.62 -4.19
C TYR A 119 -11.92 -6.55 -3.91
N ASN A 120 -11.66 -7.67 -3.23
CA ASN A 120 -12.69 -8.64 -2.87
C ASN A 120 -13.72 -8.03 -1.92
N PHE A 121 -13.26 -7.22 -0.96
CA PHE A 121 -14.13 -6.50 -0.04
C PHE A 121 -15.05 -5.51 -0.76
N ILE A 122 -14.52 -4.73 -1.70
CA ILE A 122 -15.33 -3.81 -2.53
C ILE A 122 -16.35 -4.60 -3.36
N CYS A 123 -15.95 -5.72 -3.96
CA CYS A 123 -16.87 -6.59 -4.70
C CYS A 123 -18.00 -7.13 -3.80
N GLN A 124 -17.71 -7.43 -2.54
CA GLN A 124 -18.73 -7.85 -1.58
C GLN A 124 -19.67 -6.68 -1.23
N LYS A 125 -19.14 -5.50 -0.91
CA LYS A 125 -19.94 -4.30 -0.62
C LYS A 125 -20.89 -3.95 -1.77
N ILE A 126 -20.43 -4.05 -3.02
CA ILE A 126 -21.28 -3.84 -4.22
C ILE A 126 -22.49 -4.78 -4.25
N LYS A 127 -22.32 -6.04 -3.83
CA LYS A 127 -23.42 -7.04 -3.82
C LYS A 127 -24.43 -6.79 -2.71
N GLU A 128 -23.98 -6.20 -1.60
CA GLU A 128 -24.80 -5.94 -0.42
C GLU A 128 -25.49 -4.56 -0.48
N GLU A 129 -24.93 -3.63 -1.25
CA GLU A 129 -25.45 -2.28 -1.44
C GLU A 129 -26.77 -2.27 -2.23
N LYS A 130 -27.69 -1.40 -1.82
CA LYS A 130 -29.01 -1.22 -2.45
C LYS A 130 -29.12 0.11 -3.19
N SER A 131 -28.30 1.09 -2.82
CA SER A 131 -28.22 2.39 -3.47
C SER A 131 -27.52 2.28 -4.83
N SER A 132 -28.27 2.53 -5.91
CA SER A 132 -27.69 2.54 -7.27
C SER A 132 -26.58 3.59 -7.43
N ALA A 133 -26.64 4.70 -6.68
CA ALA A 133 -25.62 5.73 -6.73
C ALA A 133 -24.31 5.28 -6.07
N ASP A 134 -24.39 4.56 -4.94
CA ASP A 134 -23.21 4.09 -4.23
C ASP A 134 -22.60 2.84 -4.88
N ILE A 135 -23.43 1.98 -5.48
CA ILE A 135 -22.97 0.92 -6.38
C ILE A 135 -22.10 1.51 -7.51
N LEU A 136 -22.54 2.60 -8.14
CA LEU A 136 -21.78 3.23 -9.23
C LEU A 136 -20.41 3.76 -8.76
N LYS A 137 -20.35 4.39 -7.58
CA LYS A 137 -19.09 4.85 -6.99
C LYS A 137 -18.14 3.68 -6.69
N LEU A 138 -18.67 2.62 -6.07
CA LEU A 138 -17.90 1.43 -5.74
C LEU A 138 -17.41 0.71 -7.00
N ASP A 139 -18.21 0.65 -8.07
CA ASP A 139 -17.81 0.01 -9.32
C ASP A 139 -16.74 0.83 -10.07
N ASN A 140 -16.80 2.17 -9.99
CA ASN A 140 -15.72 3.04 -10.47
C ASN A 140 -14.41 2.79 -9.72
N LEU A 141 -14.46 2.70 -8.38
CA LEU A 141 -13.29 2.37 -7.56
C LEU A 141 -12.75 0.97 -7.90
N LYS A 142 -13.62 -0.04 -7.99
CA LYS A 142 -13.27 -1.41 -8.38
C LYS A 142 -12.55 -1.43 -9.73
N SER A 143 -13.04 -0.67 -10.70
CA SER A 143 -12.45 -0.59 -12.04
C SER A 143 -11.03 0.00 -11.99
N LYS A 144 -10.81 1.08 -11.22
CA LYS A 144 -9.47 1.65 -11.00
C LYS A 144 -8.54 0.62 -10.34
N LEU A 145 -8.99 -0.05 -9.28
CA LEU A 145 -8.19 -1.05 -8.54
C LEU A 145 -7.92 -2.35 -9.32
N THR A 146 -8.65 -2.62 -10.40
CA THR A 146 -8.44 -3.82 -11.22
C THR A 146 -7.02 -3.86 -11.80
N ALA A 147 -6.43 -2.71 -12.16
CA ALA A 147 -5.05 -2.63 -12.64
C ALA A 147 -4.01 -3.01 -11.58
N LEU A 148 -4.31 -2.79 -10.29
CA LEU A 148 -3.44 -3.19 -9.17
C LEU A 148 -3.59 -4.68 -8.81
N THR A 149 -4.68 -5.31 -9.24
CA THR A 149 -4.94 -6.75 -9.02
C THR A 149 -4.67 -7.60 -10.25
N GLN A 150 -4.35 -6.99 -11.41
CA GLN A 150 -3.97 -7.67 -12.65
C GLN A 150 -2.59 -7.18 -13.09
N GLY A 151 -1.54 -7.86 -12.62
CA GLY A 151 -0.14 -7.50 -12.87
C GLY A 151 0.78 -8.07 -11.79
N THR A 152 2.04 -7.65 -11.73
CA THR A 152 3.05 -8.21 -10.80
C THR A 152 2.70 -8.09 -9.29
N TYR A 153 1.64 -7.34 -8.95
CA TYR A 153 1.07 -7.20 -7.60
C TYR A 153 -0.08 -8.19 -7.29
N ALA A 154 -0.48 -9.01 -8.28
CA ALA A 154 -1.61 -9.94 -8.19
C ALA A 154 -1.26 -11.33 -7.63
N LYS A 155 0.02 -11.60 -7.43
CA LYS A 155 0.52 -12.86 -6.87
C LYS A 155 1.54 -12.51 -5.80
N TYR A 156 1.37 -13.17 -4.66
CA TYR A 156 2.10 -13.04 -3.38
C TYR A 156 1.51 -11.99 -2.46
#